data_AF-A0A7C5YYK7-F1
#
_entry.id   AF-A0A7C5YYK7-F1
#
_cell.length_a   1.000
_cell.length_b   1.000
_cell.length_c   1.000
_cell.angle_alpha   90.00
_cell.angle_beta   90.00
_cell.angle_gamma   90.00
#
_symmetry.space_group_name_H-M   'P 1'
#
loop_
_entity.id
_entity.type
_entity.pdbx_description
1 polymer ?
#
loop_
_entity_poly.entity_id
_entity_poly.type
_entity_poly.pdbx_seq_one_letter_code
_entity_poly.pdbx_strand_id
1 'polypeptide(L)'
;MSNIIPDRLSANKISLDKLTIFSINELIKRGERAKYENITKEAFNLFPERFCMETNKDWPDGHKIALSIQRCRDRGWITGSFSEGFSITPLGEKTADEIKSLLKGGEIERKSDVKKENVKTNKDEESLLNYIKNSQLFQKMSKHPEEGISEDEFRSFLQVSYEAKPSVCKSRFERLKSAAEYFEDKEAITFLNKLKKLFNRLMKTGWEDGKNRKY
;
A
#
# COMPACT_ATOMS: atom_id res chain seq x y z
N MET A 1 7.45 7.29 -28.67
CA MET A 1 6.91 7.37 -27.29
C MET A 1 5.41 7.56 -27.41
N SER A 2 4.62 6.50 -27.24
CA SER A 2 3.16 6.58 -27.29
C SER A 2 2.65 7.11 -25.94
N ASN A 3 2.13 8.33 -25.92
CA ASN A 3 1.34 8.83 -24.79
C ASN A 3 0.06 7.99 -24.71
N ILE A 4 0.05 7.01 -23.81
CA ILE A 4 -1.14 6.21 -23.51
C ILE A 4 -2.07 7.12 -22.70
N ILE A 5 -2.98 7.80 -23.40
CA ILE A 5 -4.09 8.49 -22.75
C ILE A 5 -5.06 7.39 -22.29
N PRO A 6 -5.30 7.19 -20.98
CA PRO A 6 -6.22 6.17 -20.50
C PRO A 6 -7.62 6.41 -21.06
N ASP A 7 -8.37 5.33 -21.36
CA ASP A 7 -9.77 5.48 -21.76
C ASP A 7 -10.56 6.13 -20.60
N ARG A 8 -11.06 7.35 -20.83
CA ARG A 8 -11.69 8.21 -19.82
C ARG A 8 -12.94 7.57 -19.19
N LEU A 9 -13.66 6.73 -19.94
CA LEU A 9 -14.87 6.06 -19.46
C LEU A 9 -14.57 4.94 -18.46
N SER A 10 -13.44 4.26 -18.62
CA SER A 10 -12.99 3.19 -17.71
C SER A 10 -12.56 3.73 -16.34
N ALA A 11 -11.96 4.92 -16.32
CA ALA A 11 -11.40 5.51 -15.10
C ALA A 11 -12.48 5.76 -14.03
N ASN A 12 -13.67 6.26 -14.39
CA ASN A 12 -14.74 6.62 -13.45
C ASN A 12 -15.20 5.47 -12.54
N LYS A 13 -15.04 4.21 -12.98
CA LYS A 13 -15.39 3.01 -12.19
C LYS A 13 -14.25 2.52 -11.29
N ILE A 14 -13.05 3.09 -11.43
CA ILE A 14 -11.86 2.73 -10.65
C ILE A 14 -11.74 3.66 -9.44
N SER A 15 -11.36 3.10 -8.30
CA SER A 15 -11.17 3.89 -7.07
C SER A 15 -9.99 4.86 -7.18
N LEU A 16 -10.06 5.98 -6.47
CA LEU A 16 -8.98 6.97 -6.45
C LEU A 16 -7.65 6.37 -6.00
N ASP A 17 -7.67 5.46 -5.02
CA ASP A 17 -6.47 4.77 -4.53
C ASP A 17 -5.80 3.98 -5.66
N LYS A 18 -6.59 3.26 -6.46
CA LYS A 18 -6.13 2.46 -7.60
C LYS A 18 -5.56 3.34 -8.73
N LEU A 19 -6.18 4.47 -9.01
CA LEU A 19 -5.64 5.45 -9.96
C LEU A 19 -4.36 6.13 -9.42
N THR A 20 -4.27 6.31 -8.11
CA THR A 20 -3.09 6.90 -7.46
C THR A 20 -1.90 5.96 -7.55
N ILE A 21 -2.05 4.67 -7.22
CA ILE A 21 -0.96 3.71 -7.34
C ILE A 21 -0.49 3.53 -8.78
N PHE A 22 -1.43 3.57 -9.75
CA PHE A 22 -1.09 3.59 -11.16
C PHE A 22 -0.24 4.82 -11.53
N SER A 23 -0.66 6.01 -11.08
CA SER A 23 0.07 7.27 -11.34
C SER A 23 1.48 7.24 -10.72
N ILE A 24 1.61 6.75 -9.48
CA ILE A 24 2.91 6.57 -8.81
C ILE A 24 3.80 5.61 -9.61
N ASN A 25 3.25 4.49 -10.08
CA ASN A 25 4.00 3.50 -10.86
C ASN A 25 4.52 4.09 -12.19
N GLU A 26 3.68 4.84 -12.91
CA GLU A 26 4.09 5.46 -14.18
C GLU A 26 5.16 6.55 -13.96
N LEU A 27 5.10 7.34 -12.88
CA LEU A 27 6.20 8.25 -12.49
C LEU A 27 7.52 7.49 -12.28
N ILE A 28 7.48 6.44 -11.46
CA ILE A 28 8.68 5.66 -11.11
C ILE A 28 9.26 4.97 -12.35
N LYS A 29 8.41 4.42 -13.23
CA LYS A 29 8.84 3.80 -14.50
C LYS A 29 9.53 4.79 -15.44
N ARG A 30 9.22 6.10 -15.34
CA ARG A 30 9.95 7.16 -16.05
C ARG A 30 11.22 7.64 -15.36
N GLY A 31 11.58 7.04 -14.22
CA GLY A 31 12.74 7.43 -13.42
C GLY A 31 12.51 8.69 -12.58
N GLU A 32 11.26 9.15 -12.44
CA GLU A 32 10.92 10.33 -11.64
C GLU A 32 10.76 9.96 -10.16
N ARG A 33 11.13 10.89 -9.26
CA ARG A 33 10.90 10.71 -7.83
C ARG A 33 9.41 10.86 -7.51
N ALA A 34 8.83 9.88 -6.82
CA ALA A 34 7.45 9.94 -6.33
C ALA A 34 7.33 10.83 -5.08
N LYS A 35 7.57 12.14 -5.24
CA LYS A 35 7.25 13.19 -4.26
C LYS A 35 5.80 13.62 -4.38
N TYR A 36 5.23 14.19 -3.32
CA TYR A 36 3.84 14.61 -3.28
C TYR A 36 3.43 15.51 -4.45
N GLU A 37 4.26 16.51 -4.79
CA GLU A 37 3.99 17.45 -5.88
C GLU A 37 4.00 16.74 -7.24
N ASN A 38 4.94 15.80 -7.44
CA ASN A 38 5.03 15.02 -8.67
C ASN A 38 3.85 14.06 -8.82
N ILE A 39 3.47 13.38 -7.74
CA ILE A 39 2.28 12.51 -7.71
C ILE A 39 1.01 13.31 -7.98
N THR A 40 0.91 14.51 -7.39
CA THR A 40 -0.24 15.41 -7.59
C THR A 40 -0.36 15.82 -9.05
N LYS A 41 0.75 16.29 -9.64
CA LYS A 41 0.82 16.65 -11.05
C LYS A 41 0.47 15.47 -11.94
N GLU A 42 1.05 14.30 -11.69
CA GLU A 42 0.82 13.12 -12.51
C GLU A 42 -0.63 12.62 -12.45
N ALA A 43 -1.17 12.45 -11.23
CA ALA A 43 -2.52 11.96 -11.04
C ALA A 43 -3.54 12.87 -11.70
N PHE A 44 -3.34 14.18 -11.60
CA PHE A 44 -4.18 15.17 -12.27
C PHE A 44 -4.02 15.14 -13.79
N ASN A 45 -2.80 15.02 -14.31
CA ASN A 45 -2.56 14.92 -15.76
C ASN A 45 -3.20 13.67 -16.38
N LEU A 46 -3.11 12.53 -15.68
CA LEU A 46 -3.67 11.26 -16.16
C LEU A 46 -5.19 11.18 -16.00
N PHE A 47 -5.74 11.72 -14.91
CA PHE A 47 -7.16 11.61 -14.57
C PHE A 47 -7.73 12.94 -14.04
N PRO A 48 -7.78 14.00 -14.87
CA PRO A 48 -8.16 15.34 -14.41
C PRO A 48 -9.58 15.36 -13.82
N GLU A 49 -10.54 14.67 -14.44
CA GLU A 49 -11.94 14.60 -13.97
C GLU A 49 -12.09 13.92 -12.59
N ARG A 50 -11.09 13.13 -12.16
CA ARG A 50 -11.13 12.40 -10.88
C ARG A 50 -10.43 13.16 -9.77
N PHE A 51 -9.31 13.79 -10.12
CA PHE A 51 -8.42 14.47 -9.19
C PHE A 51 -8.51 15.99 -9.23
N CYS A 52 -9.50 16.57 -9.91
CA CYS A 52 -9.77 18.01 -9.85
C CYS A 52 -10.57 18.41 -8.60
N MET A 53 -10.58 19.72 -8.31
CA MET A 53 -11.51 20.31 -7.34
C MET A 53 -12.95 20.29 -7.87
N GLU A 54 -13.93 20.28 -6.97
CA GLU A 54 -15.35 20.23 -7.34
C GLU A 54 -15.80 21.54 -8.03
N THR A 55 -15.37 22.68 -7.50
CA THR A 55 -15.75 24.01 -7.98
C THR A 55 -14.80 24.57 -9.04
N ASN A 56 -13.61 23.99 -9.19
CA ASN A 56 -12.62 24.44 -10.15
C ASN A 56 -11.87 23.26 -10.80
N LYS A 57 -12.40 22.80 -11.95
CA LYS A 57 -11.95 21.56 -12.60
C LYS A 57 -10.56 21.66 -13.23
N ASP A 58 -10.05 22.87 -13.42
CA ASP A 58 -8.73 23.12 -14.02
C ASP A 58 -7.58 22.93 -13.01
N TRP A 59 -7.89 22.72 -11.72
CA TRP A 59 -6.90 22.61 -10.66
C TRP A 59 -7.00 21.28 -9.91
N PRO A 60 -5.85 20.69 -9.52
CA PRO A 60 -5.83 19.47 -8.75
C PRO A 60 -6.38 19.67 -7.33
N ASP A 61 -7.14 18.70 -6.85
CA ASP A 61 -7.54 18.57 -5.46
C ASP A 61 -6.45 17.83 -4.67
N GLY A 62 -5.51 18.62 -4.13
CA GLY A 62 -4.40 18.09 -3.33
C GLY A 62 -4.85 17.31 -2.10
N HIS A 63 -5.97 17.68 -1.47
CA HIS A 63 -6.48 16.97 -0.30
C HIS A 63 -6.92 15.55 -0.66
N LYS A 64 -7.68 15.41 -1.75
CA LYS A 64 -8.13 14.12 -2.29
C LYS A 64 -6.94 13.21 -2.63
N ILE A 65 -5.88 13.76 -3.21
CA ILE A 65 -4.65 13.04 -3.58
C ILE A 65 -3.85 12.65 -2.34
N ALA A 66 -3.69 13.56 -1.36
CA ALA A 66 -2.99 13.24 -0.11
C ALA A 66 -3.67 12.09 0.64
N LEU A 67 -5.01 12.08 0.69
CA LEU A 67 -5.77 11.00 1.29
C LEU A 67 -5.62 9.67 0.51
N SER A 68 -5.60 9.71 -0.82
CA SER A 68 -5.41 8.48 -1.61
C SER A 68 -3.99 7.91 -1.46
N ILE A 69 -2.96 8.75 -1.40
CA ILE A 69 -1.58 8.35 -1.08
C ILE A 69 -1.54 7.68 0.29
N GLN A 70 -2.16 8.28 1.31
CA GLN A 70 -2.24 7.68 2.64
C GLN A 70 -2.91 6.30 2.58
N ARG A 71 -4.04 6.16 1.87
CA ARG A 71 -4.72 4.86 1.74
C ARG A 71 -3.88 3.84 0.97
N CYS A 72 -3.10 4.25 -0.04
CA CYS A 72 -2.14 3.36 -0.71
C CYS A 72 -1.09 2.83 0.27
N ARG A 73 -0.57 3.69 1.15
CA ARG A 73 0.38 3.30 2.20
C ARG A 73 -0.26 2.37 3.23
N ASP A 74 -1.48 2.68 3.64
CA ASP A 74 -2.25 1.86 4.59
C ASP A 74 -2.64 0.48 4.02
N ARG A 75 -2.63 0.34 2.69
CA ARG A 75 -2.79 -0.93 1.97
C ARG A 75 -1.45 -1.62 1.68
N GLY A 76 -0.32 -1.06 2.11
CA GLY A 76 1.01 -1.62 1.86
C GLY A 76 1.44 -1.58 0.38
N TRP A 77 0.79 -0.79 -0.47
CA TRP A 77 1.15 -0.63 -1.88
C TRP A 77 2.36 0.29 -2.09
N ILE A 78 2.61 1.18 -1.13
CA ILE A 78 3.76 2.09 -1.12
C ILE A 78 4.34 2.18 0.29
N THR A 79 5.61 2.54 0.36
CA THR A 79 6.32 2.93 1.59
C THR A 79 6.84 4.36 1.49
N GLY A 80 7.28 4.93 2.60
CA GLY A 80 7.87 6.27 2.65
C GLY A 80 6.96 7.32 3.29
N SER A 81 7.31 8.59 3.06
CA SER A 81 6.73 9.74 3.75
C SER A 81 6.58 10.94 2.81
N PHE A 82 5.72 11.90 3.17
CA PHE A 82 5.56 13.12 2.38
C PHE A 82 6.85 13.95 2.30
N SER A 83 7.72 13.88 3.31
CA SER A 83 8.99 14.60 3.36
C SER A 83 10.08 13.97 2.49
N GLU A 84 10.15 12.64 2.45
CA GLU A 84 11.24 11.90 1.77
C GLU A 84 10.83 11.42 0.37
N GLY A 85 9.54 11.36 0.10
CA GLY A 85 8.97 10.70 -1.07
C GLY A 85 8.55 9.26 -0.79
N PHE A 86 8.00 8.64 -1.82
CA PHE A 86 7.42 7.30 -1.74
C PHE A 86 8.15 6.32 -2.66
N SER A 87 8.14 5.06 -2.25
CA SER A 87 8.57 3.92 -3.06
C SER A 87 7.39 2.97 -3.23
N ILE A 88 7.28 2.35 -4.40
CA ILE A 88 6.27 1.33 -4.66
C ILE A 88 6.73 -0.02 -4.12
N THR A 89 5.82 -0.81 -3.57
CA THR A 89 6.08 -2.20 -3.16
C THR A 89 5.76 -3.15 -4.31
N PRO A 90 6.25 -4.41 -4.29
CA PRO A 90 5.84 -5.44 -5.26
C PRO A 90 4.31 -5.64 -5.34
N LEU A 91 3.60 -5.55 -4.21
CA LEU A 91 2.13 -5.57 -4.19
C LEU A 91 1.53 -4.34 -4.90
N GLY A 92 2.12 -3.17 -4.69
CA GLY A 92 1.74 -1.95 -5.38
C GLY A 92 1.96 -2.02 -6.88
N GLU A 93 3.09 -2.58 -7.33
CA GLU A 93 3.41 -2.80 -8.75
C GLU A 93 2.40 -3.76 -9.39
N LYS A 94 2.15 -4.93 -8.76
CA LYS A 94 1.13 -5.91 -9.20
C LYS A 94 -0.23 -5.22 -9.35
N THR A 95 -0.64 -4.45 -8.34
CA THR A 95 -1.90 -3.70 -8.36
C THR A 95 -1.92 -2.69 -9.51
N ALA A 96 -0.86 -1.91 -9.71
CA ALA A 96 -0.80 -0.90 -10.77
C ALA A 96 -0.88 -1.52 -12.17
N ASP A 97 -0.25 -2.68 -12.38
CA ASP A 97 -0.31 -3.40 -13.65
C ASP A 97 -1.71 -3.98 -13.92
N GLU A 98 -2.44 -4.44 -12.89
CA GLU A 98 -3.86 -4.80 -13.03
C GLU A 98 -4.72 -3.60 -13.48
N ILE A 99 -4.46 -2.41 -12.91
CA ILE A 99 -5.16 -1.17 -13.31
C ILE A 99 -4.83 -0.77 -14.75
N LYS A 100 -3.58 -0.97 -15.17
CA LYS A 100 -3.16 -0.71 -16.55
C LYS A 100 -3.96 -1.53 -17.56
N SER A 101 -4.24 -2.80 -17.26
CA SER A 101 -5.06 -3.67 -18.10
C SER A 101 -6.51 -3.19 -18.18
N LEU A 102 -7.10 -2.81 -17.04
CA LEU A 102 -8.45 -2.24 -16.99
C LEU A 102 -8.59 -0.96 -17.81
N LEU A 103 -7.61 -0.05 -17.70
CA LEU A 103 -7.61 1.24 -18.42
C LEU A 103 -7.45 1.08 -19.94
N LYS A 104 -6.93 -0.07 -20.40
CA LYS A 104 -6.82 -0.43 -21.83
C LYS A 104 -8.06 -1.16 -22.37
N GLY A 105 -9.12 -1.30 -21.58
CA GLY A 105 -10.32 -2.03 -21.96
C GLY A 105 -10.19 -3.55 -21.90
N GLY A 106 -9.13 -4.08 -21.28
CA GLY A 106 -9.00 -5.52 -21.04
C GLY A 106 -9.87 -5.96 -19.86
N GLU A 107 -10.47 -7.14 -19.95
CA GLU A 107 -10.96 -7.84 -18.76
C GLU A 107 -9.75 -8.21 -17.89
N ILE A 108 -9.93 -8.24 -16.56
CA ILE A 108 -8.91 -8.76 -15.65
C ILE A 108 -8.82 -10.25 -15.92
N GLU A 109 -7.95 -10.65 -16.85
CA GLU A 109 -7.54 -12.03 -16.95
C GLU A 109 -6.87 -12.37 -15.61
N ARG A 110 -7.51 -13.20 -14.80
CA ARG A 110 -6.84 -13.90 -13.68
C ARG A 110 -5.85 -14.89 -14.31
N LYS A 111 -4.77 -14.39 -14.90
CA LYS A 111 -3.67 -15.22 -15.36
C LYS A 111 -2.71 -15.40 -14.21
N SER A 112 -2.90 -16.53 -13.52
CA SER A 112 -1.78 -17.34 -13.07
C SER A 112 -0.76 -17.41 -14.22
N ASP A 113 0.52 -17.24 -13.90
CA ASP A 113 1.65 -17.37 -14.82
C ASP A 113 2.01 -16.11 -15.66
N VAL A 114 2.40 -15.02 -14.98
CA VAL A 114 3.34 -14.07 -15.60
C VAL A 114 4.77 -14.48 -15.27
N LYS A 115 5.45 -14.96 -16.30
CA LYS A 115 6.87 -15.34 -16.29
C LYS A 115 7.77 -14.19 -15.78
N LYS A 116 8.58 -14.56 -14.78
CA LYS A 116 9.97 -14.15 -14.51
C LYS A 116 10.52 -12.96 -15.33
N GLU A 117 10.51 -11.78 -14.75
CA GLU A 117 11.55 -10.76 -15.06
C GLU A 117 12.01 -9.93 -13.84
N ASN A 118 11.51 -10.21 -12.64
CA ASN A 118 11.84 -9.45 -11.44
C ASN A 118 12.28 -10.38 -10.28
N VAL A 119 13.36 -11.13 -10.50
CA VAL A 119 13.89 -12.12 -9.54
C VAL A 119 14.46 -11.46 -8.27
N LYS A 120 14.80 -10.16 -8.32
CA LYS A 120 15.32 -9.42 -7.15
C LYS A 120 14.23 -8.91 -6.19
N THR A 121 13.04 -8.56 -6.69
CA THR A 121 11.95 -8.01 -5.86
C THR A 121 11.18 -9.08 -5.07
N ASN A 122 11.18 -10.33 -5.52
CA ASN A 122 10.42 -11.39 -4.83
C ASN A 122 11.15 -12.00 -3.63
N LYS A 123 12.49 -11.97 -3.61
CA LYS A 123 13.26 -12.61 -2.54
C LYS A 123 13.05 -11.92 -1.19
N ASP A 124 12.91 -10.59 -1.20
CA ASP A 124 12.64 -9.82 0.02
C ASP A 124 11.22 -10.10 0.54
N GLU A 125 10.22 -10.16 -0.34
CA GLU A 125 8.85 -10.55 0.03
C GLU A 125 8.79 -11.98 0.54
N GLU A 126 9.48 -12.90 -0.13
CA GLU A 126 9.53 -14.31 0.25
C GLU A 126 10.20 -14.46 1.63
N SER A 127 11.25 -13.68 1.89
CA SER A 127 11.91 -13.64 3.20
C SER A 127 10.96 -13.11 4.29
N LEU A 128 10.14 -12.11 3.98
CA LEU A 128 9.11 -11.60 4.91
C LEU A 128 7.99 -12.63 5.15
N LEU A 129 7.52 -13.31 4.11
CA LEU A 129 6.54 -14.39 4.26
C LEU A 129 7.09 -15.55 5.10
N ASN A 130 8.33 -15.97 4.80
CA ASN A 130 9.02 -16.98 5.57
C ASN A 130 9.23 -16.56 7.03
N TYR A 131 9.55 -15.28 7.27
CA TYR A 131 9.63 -14.74 8.61
C TYR A 131 8.30 -14.85 9.35
N ILE A 132 7.17 -14.52 8.71
CA ILE A 132 5.83 -14.64 9.32
C ILE A 132 5.58 -16.09 9.74
N LYS A 133 5.73 -17.03 8.79
CA LYS A 133 5.37 -18.45 9.00
C LYS A 133 6.29 -19.16 10.00
N ASN A 134 7.55 -18.73 10.10
CA ASN A 134 8.52 -19.28 11.03
C ASN A 134 8.56 -18.57 12.39
N SER A 135 7.78 -17.49 12.57
CA SER A 135 7.74 -16.79 13.84
C SER A 135 7.10 -17.65 14.95
N GLN A 136 7.63 -17.54 16.17
CA GLN A 136 7.08 -18.23 17.35
C GLN A 136 5.59 -17.88 17.53
N LEU A 137 5.24 -16.61 17.29
CA LEU A 137 3.88 -16.12 17.45
C LEU A 137 2.90 -16.77 16.45
N PHE A 138 3.32 -16.97 15.19
CA PHE A 138 2.52 -17.68 14.20
C PHE A 138 2.31 -19.15 14.59
N GLN A 139 3.36 -19.81 15.08
CA GLN A 139 3.30 -21.20 15.52
C GLN A 139 2.40 -21.37 16.75
N LYS A 140 2.54 -20.48 17.74
CA LYS A 140 1.70 -20.45 18.95
C LYS A 140 0.23 -20.30 18.58
N MET A 141 -0.12 -19.31 17.77
CA MET A 141 -1.52 -19.05 17.41
C MET A 141 -2.13 -20.13 16.50
N SER A 142 -1.29 -20.93 15.84
CA SER A 142 -1.73 -22.10 15.05
C SER A 142 -1.94 -23.36 15.90
N LYS A 143 -1.14 -23.55 16.96
CA LYS A 143 -1.16 -24.76 17.81
C LYS A 143 -1.99 -24.60 19.09
N HIS A 144 -2.00 -23.41 19.65
CA HIS A 144 -2.60 -23.04 20.94
C HIS A 144 -3.38 -21.73 20.81
N PRO A 145 -4.45 -21.68 19.99
CA PRO A 145 -5.23 -20.47 19.75
C PRO A 145 -5.94 -19.91 21.00
N GLU A 146 -6.10 -20.73 22.04
CA GLU A 146 -6.61 -20.38 23.36
C GLU A 146 -5.64 -19.53 24.18
N GLU A 147 -4.33 -19.63 23.88
CA GLU A 147 -3.33 -18.83 24.56
C GLU A 147 -3.37 -17.40 24.04
N GLY A 148 -3.62 -16.45 24.95
CA GLY A 148 -3.56 -15.03 24.63
C GLY A 148 -2.18 -14.61 24.09
N ILE A 149 -2.19 -13.53 23.32
CA ILE A 149 -0.99 -12.91 22.78
C ILE A 149 -0.69 -11.64 23.58
N SER A 150 0.52 -11.51 24.09
CA SER A 150 0.95 -10.31 24.82
C SER A 150 1.39 -9.19 23.87
N GLU A 151 1.42 -7.95 24.38
CA GLU A 151 1.98 -6.81 23.65
C GLU A 151 3.48 -7.01 23.34
N ASP A 152 4.22 -7.65 24.24
CA ASP A 152 5.65 -7.93 24.07
C ASP A 152 5.90 -8.94 22.94
N GLU A 153 5.07 -9.99 22.86
CA GLU A 153 5.12 -10.95 21.75
C GLU A 153 4.83 -10.27 20.41
N PHE A 154 3.84 -9.39 20.37
CA PHE A 154 3.50 -8.62 19.16
C PHE A 154 4.62 -7.67 18.75
N ARG A 155 5.22 -6.93 19.69
CA ARG A 155 6.35 -6.02 19.41
C ARG A 155 7.60 -6.77 18.95
N SER A 156 7.88 -7.92 19.57
CA SER A 156 8.97 -8.81 19.17
C SER A 156 8.75 -9.33 17.75
N PHE A 157 7.51 -9.71 17.40
CA PHE A 157 7.13 -10.10 16.04
C PHE A 157 7.26 -8.94 15.02
N LEU A 158 7.09 -7.69 15.43
CA LEU A 158 7.33 -6.54 14.55
C LEU A 158 8.80 -6.11 14.51
N GLN A 159 9.65 -6.69 15.35
CA GLN A 159 11.06 -6.30 15.55
C GLN A 159 11.18 -4.80 15.89
N VAL A 160 10.37 -4.34 16.83
CA VAL A 160 10.36 -2.96 17.32
C VAL A 160 10.60 -2.89 18.82
N SER A 161 11.22 -1.80 19.28
CA SER A 161 11.34 -1.53 20.71
C SER A 161 10.00 -1.11 21.32
N TYR A 162 9.95 -1.05 22.64
CA TYR A 162 8.75 -0.63 23.37
C TYR A 162 8.41 0.85 23.12
N GLU A 163 9.43 1.69 22.92
CA GLU A 163 9.35 3.13 22.64
C GLU A 163 8.98 3.44 21.18
N ALA A 164 8.90 2.42 20.32
CA ALA A 164 8.58 2.62 18.92
C ALA A 164 7.22 3.32 18.76
N LYS A 165 7.20 4.38 17.97
CA LYS A 165 5.99 5.15 17.68
C LYS A 165 4.96 4.29 16.94
N PRO A 166 3.64 4.56 17.09
CA PRO A 166 2.61 3.80 16.37
C PRO A 166 2.79 3.77 14.85
N SER A 167 3.36 4.82 14.27
CA SER A 167 3.68 4.88 12.84
C SER A 167 4.74 3.86 12.43
N VAL A 168 5.72 3.58 13.29
CA VAL A 168 6.77 2.57 13.04
C VAL A 168 6.15 1.18 13.11
N CYS A 169 5.36 0.91 14.16
CA CYS A 169 4.63 -0.35 14.31
C CYS A 169 3.72 -0.62 13.11
N LYS A 170 2.93 0.37 12.70
CA LYS A 170 2.04 0.30 11.53
C LYS A 170 2.84 0.03 10.25
N SER A 171 3.94 0.75 10.03
CA SER A 171 4.75 0.57 8.82
C SER A 171 5.38 -0.83 8.76
N ARG A 172 5.87 -1.36 9.88
CA ARG A 172 6.43 -2.73 9.96
C ARG A 172 5.34 -3.77 9.70
N PHE A 173 4.18 -3.60 10.32
CA PHE A 173 3.05 -4.49 10.15
C PHE A 173 2.54 -4.52 8.71
N GLU A 174 2.32 -3.35 8.09
CA GLU A 174 1.82 -3.29 6.70
C GLU A 174 2.87 -3.83 5.70
N ARG A 175 4.17 -3.77 6.00
CA ARG A 175 5.21 -4.41 5.19
C ARG A 175 5.08 -5.93 5.18
N LEU A 176 4.84 -6.53 6.34
CA LEU A 176 4.59 -7.98 6.48
C LEU A 176 3.28 -8.39 5.80
N LYS A 177 2.22 -7.58 5.98
CA LYS A 177 0.92 -7.82 5.36
C LYS A 177 0.97 -7.75 3.84
N SER A 178 1.69 -6.76 3.30
CA SER A 178 1.91 -6.60 1.87
C SER A 178 2.58 -7.84 1.25
N ALA A 179 3.57 -8.42 1.94
CA ALA A 179 4.22 -9.66 1.51
C ALA A 179 3.25 -10.85 1.43
N ALA A 180 2.45 -11.04 2.49
CA ALA A 180 1.46 -12.12 2.55
C ALA A 180 0.37 -11.96 1.47
N GLU A 181 -0.08 -10.72 1.21
CA GLU A 181 -1.06 -10.40 0.17
C GLU A 181 -0.49 -10.55 -1.23
N TYR A 182 0.80 -10.22 -1.44
CA TYR A 182 1.48 -10.40 -2.72
C TYR A 182 1.47 -11.86 -3.18
N PHE A 183 1.78 -12.79 -2.26
CA PHE A 183 1.76 -14.23 -2.50
C PHE A 183 0.40 -14.90 -2.29
N GLU A 184 -0.62 -14.14 -1.90
CA GLU A 184 -1.97 -14.65 -1.63
C GLU A 184 -2.00 -15.79 -0.57
N ASP A 185 -1.06 -15.77 0.40
CA ASP A 185 -0.97 -16.78 1.47
C ASP A 185 -2.08 -16.56 2.51
N LYS A 186 -3.16 -17.34 2.38
CA LYS A 186 -4.38 -17.18 3.20
C LYS A 186 -4.14 -17.37 4.69
N GLU A 187 -3.21 -18.22 5.08
CA GLU A 187 -2.91 -18.49 6.49
C GLU A 187 -2.20 -17.29 7.12
N ALA A 188 -1.15 -16.79 6.45
CA ALA A 188 -0.42 -15.60 6.87
C ALA A 188 -1.34 -14.36 6.91
N ILE A 189 -2.19 -14.17 5.89
CA ILE A 189 -3.17 -13.08 5.85
C ILE A 189 -4.15 -13.19 7.03
N THR A 190 -4.68 -14.38 7.30
CA THR A 190 -5.61 -14.60 8.42
C THR A 190 -4.95 -14.33 9.77
N PHE A 191 -3.71 -14.80 9.94
CA PHE A 191 -2.90 -14.54 11.13
C PHE A 191 -2.69 -13.05 11.37
N LEU A 192 -2.19 -12.33 10.37
CA LEU A 192 -1.94 -10.90 10.47
C LEU A 192 -3.24 -10.12 10.74
N ASN A 193 -4.35 -10.48 10.09
CA ASN A 193 -5.64 -9.82 10.35
C ASN A 193 -6.13 -10.01 11.80
N LYS A 194 -5.86 -11.16 12.42
CA LYS A 194 -6.14 -11.37 13.85
C LYS A 194 -5.27 -10.46 14.72
N LEU A 195 -3.95 -10.40 14.47
CA LEU A 195 -3.05 -9.49 15.18
C LEU A 195 -3.48 -8.02 15.03
N LYS A 196 -3.88 -7.60 13.83
CA LYS A 196 -4.36 -6.23 13.58
C LYS A 196 -5.56 -5.88 14.45
N LYS A 197 -6.49 -6.80 14.64
CA LYS A 197 -7.66 -6.59 15.53
C LYS A 197 -7.24 -6.44 16.98
N LEU A 198 -6.36 -7.32 17.47
CA LEU A 198 -5.90 -7.33 18.87
C LEU A 198 -5.07 -6.07 19.20
N PHE A 199 -4.19 -5.65 18.29
CA PHE A 199 -3.18 -4.63 18.55
C PHE A 199 -3.37 -3.32 17.77
N ASN A 200 -4.59 -3.06 17.27
CA ASN A 200 -4.89 -1.84 16.51
C ASN A 200 -4.47 -0.56 17.25
N ARG A 201 -4.65 -0.54 18.59
CA ARG A 201 -4.25 0.60 19.45
C ARG A 201 -2.78 0.96 19.30
N LEU A 202 -1.90 -0.04 19.14
CA LEU A 202 -0.45 0.15 19.04
C LEU A 202 0.01 0.65 17.67
N MET A 203 -0.86 0.59 16.67
CA MET A 203 -0.59 1.02 15.30
C MET A 203 -1.39 2.26 14.90
N LYS A 204 -2.26 2.77 15.79
CA LYS A 204 -3.08 3.94 15.51
C LYS A 204 -2.21 5.19 15.48
N THR A 205 -2.05 5.78 14.30
CA THR A 205 -1.35 7.06 14.13
C THR A 205 -2.34 8.21 14.32
N GLY A 206 -2.04 9.13 15.24
CA GLY A 206 -2.85 10.31 15.56
C GLY A 206 -2.95 11.38 14.46
N TRP A 207 -2.90 11.03 13.16
CA TRP A 207 -3.30 11.99 12.13
C TRP A 207 -4.83 12.17 12.09
N GLU A 208 -5.59 11.36 12.83
CA GLU A 208 -6.96 11.70 13.25
C GLU A 208 -6.98 12.87 14.28
N ASP A 209 -5.87 13.12 14.99
CA ASP A 209 -5.69 14.21 15.97
C ASP A 209 -5.10 15.50 15.36
N GLY A 210 -4.88 15.52 14.04
CA GLY A 210 -4.45 16.72 13.30
C GLY A 210 -5.44 17.89 13.37
N LYS A 211 -6.63 17.69 13.94
CA LYS A 211 -7.61 18.76 14.22
C LYS A 211 -7.21 19.71 15.35
N ASN A 212 -6.14 19.43 16.10
CA ASN A 212 -5.72 20.25 17.25
C ASN A 212 -4.44 21.08 17.06
N ARG A 213 -3.99 21.31 15.82
CA ARG A 213 -3.12 22.47 15.57
C ARG A 213 -4.00 23.65 15.18
N LYS A 214 -4.51 24.35 16.19
CA LYS A 214 -4.96 25.74 16.03
C LYS A 214 -3.75 26.53 15.54
N TYR A 215 -3.80 26.99 14.30
CA TYR A 215 -3.11 28.21 13.89
C TYR A 215 -4.03 29.38 14.21
#